data_AF-A0A259RX73-F1
#
_entry.id   AF-A0A259RX73-F1
#
_cell.length_a   1.000
_cell.length_b   1.000
_cell.length_c   1.000
_cell.angle_alpha   90.00
_cell.angle_beta   90.00
_cell.angle_gamma   90.00
#
_symmetry.space_group_name_H-M   'P 1'
#
loop_
_entity.id
_entity.type
_entity.pdbx_description
1 polymer ?
#
loop_
_entity_poly.entity_id
_entity_poly.type
_entity_poly.pdbx_seq_one_letter_code
_entity_poly.pdbx_strand_id
1 'polypeptide(L)' 'MALHITGDTAADTLLSDNPLALLVGMLLDQQVAMETAFAGPLKIEQRTGAV' A
#
# COMPACT_ATOMS: atom_id res chain seq x y z
N MET A 1 -12.12 0.43 9.81
CA MET A 1 -11.92 1.86 9.45
C MET A 1 -11.10 1.85 8.17
N ALA A 2 -11.61 2.40 7.07
CA ALA A 2 -10.88 2.39 5.79
C ALA A 2 -9.82 3.50 5.76
N LEU A 3 -8.62 3.17 5.32
CA LEU A 3 -7.54 4.11 5.06
C LEU A 3 -7.75 4.76 3.69
N HIS A 4 -7.51 6.06 3.59
CA HIS A 4 -7.63 6.83 2.35
C HIS A 4 -6.34 7.64 2.14
N ILE A 5 -5.26 6.94 1.76
CA ILE A 5 -3.91 7.51 1.74
C ILE A 5 -3.45 7.74 0.29
N THR A 6 -3.80 6.81 -0.61
CA THR A 6 -3.27 6.79 -1.97
C THR A 6 -4.17 7.47 -2.99
N GLY A 7 -5.47 7.58 -2.68
CA GLY A 7 -6.50 8.02 -3.63
C GLY A 7 -6.90 6.94 -4.65
N ASP A 8 -6.27 5.76 -4.60
CA ASP A 8 -6.64 4.58 -5.38
C ASP A 8 -7.44 3.62 -4.49
N THR A 9 -8.68 3.33 -4.89
CA THR A 9 -9.59 2.51 -4.09
C THR A 9 -9.06 1.10 -3.82
N ALA A 10 -8.33 0.49 -4.77
CA ALA A 10 -7.80 -0.86 -4.59
C ALA A 10 -6.62 -0.86 -3.62
N ALA A 11 -5.72 0.12 -3.72
CA ALA A 11 -4.59 0.25 -2.80
C ALA A 11 -5.07 0.59 -1.39
N ASP A 12 -6.02 1.51 -1.25
CA ASP A 12 -6.62 1.90 0.02
C ASP A 12 -7.36 0.72 0.70
N THR A 13 -8.04 -0.12 -0.08
CA THR A 13 -8.66 -1.37 0.43
C THR A 13 -7.59 -2.35 0.91
N LEU A 14 -6.56 -2.59 0.10
CA LEU A 14 -5.46 -3.49 0.47
C LEU A 14 -4.75 -3.04 1.74
N LEU A 15 -4.48 -1.74 1.89
CA LEU A 15 -3.88 -1.18 3.10
C LEU A 15 -4.78 -1.33 4.34
N SER A 16 -6.10 -1.26 4.14
CA SER A 16 -7.09 -1.39 5.21
C SER A 16 -7.23 -2.84 5.70
N ASP A 17 -7.14 -3.80 4.77
CA ASP A 17 -7.44 -5.21 5.03
C ASP A 17 -6.19 -6.05 5.31
N ASN A 18 -5.01 -5.60 4.88
CA ASN A 18 -3.74 -6.33 5.03
C ASN A 18 -2.69 -5.53 5.83
N PRO A 19 -2.44 -5.87 7.11
CA PRO A 19 -1.43 -5.21 7.94
C PRO A 19 0.00 -5.29 7.38
N LEU A 20 0.34 -6.34 6.63
CA LEU A 20 1.64 -6.46 5.97
C LEU A 20 1.78 -5.41 4.84
N ALA A 21 0.72 -5.18 4.07
CA ALA A 21 0.71 -4.12 3.07
C ALA A 21 0.94 -2.75 3.70
N LEU A 22 0.29 -2.48 4.85
CA LEU A 22 0.51 -1.24 5.60
C LEU A 22 1.95 -1.11 6.08
N LEU A 23 2.55 -2.17 6.63
CA LEU A 23 3.95 -2.19 7.07
C LEU A 23 4.91 -1.90 5.90
N VAL A 24 4.68 -2.53 4.75
CA VAL A 24 5.47 -2.30 3.54
C VAL A 24 5.35 -0.85 3.09
N GLY A 25 4.14 -0.28 3.08
CA GLY A 25 3.91 1.14 2.80
C GLY A 25 4.71 2.06 3.74
N MET A 26 4.66 1.80 5.05
CA MET A 26 5.41 2.56 6.05
C MET A 26 6.93 2.48 5.87
N LEU A 27 7.46 1.31 5.47
CA LEU A 27 8.88 1.15 5.19
C LEU A 27 9.32 1.93 3.94
N LEU A 28 8.43 2.03 2.94
CA LEU A 28 8.70 2.75 1.68
C LEU A 28 8.58 4.27 1.82
N ASP A 29 7.74 4.77 2.73
CA ASP A 29 7.47 6.20 2.95
C ASP A 29 8.73 7.00 3.32
N GLN A 30 9.75 6.33 3.85
CA GLN A 30 11.04 6.95 4.16
C GLN A 30 11.92 7.21 2.92
N GLN A 31 11.56 6.66 1.75
CA GLN A 31 12.39 6.68 0.54
C GLN A 31 11.77 7.50 -0.61
N VAL A 32 10.44 7.56 -0.68
CA VAL A 32 9.68 8.19 -1.77
C VAL A 32 8.47 8.94 -1.22
N ALA A 33 7.78 9.72 -2.06
CA ALA A 33 6.57 10.42 -1.66
C ALA A 33 5.50 9.46 -1.10
N MET A 34 4.80 9.90 -0.06
CA MET A 34 3.82 9.12 0.70
C MET A 34 2.83 8.38 -0.20
N GLU A 35 2.16 9.07 -1.12
CA GLU A 35 1.16 8.47 -2.00
C GLU A 35 1.77 7.38 -2.89
N THR A 36 3.03 7.55 -3.31
CA THR A 36 3.76 6.54 -4.09
C THR A 36 4.17 5.35 -3.24
N ALA A 37 4.61 5.59 -2.00
CA ALA A 37 5.01 4.56 -1.04
C ALA A 37 3.82 3.67 -0.68
N PHE A 38 2.69 4.26 -0.30
CA PHE A 38 1.49 3.55 0.11
C PHE A 38 0.74 2.90 -1.07
N ALA A 39 0.95 3.34 -2.31
CA ALA A 39 0.52 2.61 -3.51
C ALA A 39 1.47 1.45 -3.89
N GLY A 40 2.65 1.38 -3.29
CA GLY A 40 3.67 0.36 -3.52
C GLY A 40 3.21 -1.09 -3.28
N PRO A 41 2.54 -1.40 -2.15
CA PRO A 41 2.05 -2.75 -1.86
C PRO A 41 1.17 -3.35 -2.96
N LEU A 42 0.22 -2.58 -3.51
CA LEU A 42 -0.64 -3.04 -4.61
C LEU A 42 0.17 -3.37 -5.87
N LYS A 43 1.17 -2.55 -6.20
CA LYS A 43 2.05 -2.80 -7.35
C LYS A 43 2.90 -4.06 -7.16
N ILE A 44 3.33 -4.34 -5.93
CA ILE A 44 4.08 -5.55 -5.60
C ILE A 44 3.16 -6.77 -5.78
N GLU A 45 1.98 -6.76 -5.16
CA GLU A 45 0.98 -7.84 -5.26
C GLU A 45 0.62 -8.14 -6.72
N GLN A 46 0.38 -7.11 -7.54
CA GLN A 46 0.07 -7.28 -8.97
C GLN A 46 1.21 -7.92 -9.78
N ARG A 47 2.47 -7.80 -9.31
CA ARG A 47 3.66 -8.33 -10.00
C ARG A 47 4.08 -9.70 -9.49
N THR A 48 3.93 -9.95 -8.20
CA THR A 48 4.45 -11.14 -7.52
C THR A 48 3.35 -12.11 -7.10
N GLY A 49 2.09 -11.70 -7.19
CA GLY A 49 0.97 -12.37 -6.54
C GLY A 49 0.80 -11.95 -5.08
N ALA A 50 -0.33 -12.35 -4.49
CA ALA A 50 -0.58 -12.21 -3.07
C ALA A 50 0.36 -13.13 -2.28
N VAL A 51 0.90 -12.61 -1.17
CA VAL A 51 1.75 -13.34 -0.22
C VAL A 51 0.89 -13.85 0.93
#